data_AF-A0A933VP37-F1
#
_entry.id   AF-A0A933VP37-F1
#
_cell.length_a   1.000
_cell.length_b   1.000
_cell.length_c   1.000
_cell.angle_alpha   90.00
_cell.angle_beta   90.00
_cell.angle_gamma   90.00
#
_symmetry.space_group_name_H-M   'P 1'
#
loop_
_entity.id
_entity.type
_entity.pdbx_description
1 polymer ?
#
loop_
_entity_poly.entity_id
_entity_poly.type
_entity_poly.pdbx_seq_one_letter_code
_entity_poly.pdbx_strand_id
1 'polypeptide(L)'
;MTASPVAEAASLDDGVHILGRRWAYKYVVAVVYVTALFLDILDLTIVNVAIPTLGRDFATQNAEWIVLGYTLSLAIWIPVSGWLGDRFGTKRTFMFAFAAFVIGSALCGAAQSIEQLIAFRIVQGVGGGMLTPVGLAMLFRAFPPAERARASTYIMFPTLAAPALGPVLGGLLVTHASWRWIFMINIPIGLVGLAFGLKFLREHREPTAGRFDVPGFVLSGGALALVVYALSEGPTAGCDSPSAVATGVIGAICALALVRVELTVEQPMLDLRLLGDRLFRQCNIVSFLSTMGFLGLLFVMPLYLQLLRGQDALHSGLTTFPQAFGVLISSQFAGRLYARIGPRRLMSGGLFGASIVIMTFITLDQDTSLWSIRLMMFARGLCMGFAFVPMQAAAYTTIRPAD
;
A
#
# COMPACT_ATOMS: atom_id res chain seq x y z
N MET A 1 -24.75 -30.30 -4.10
CA MET A 1 -25.44 -29.28 -4.92
C MET A 1 -24.70 -27.97 -4.74
N THR A 2 -23.68 -27.72 -5.57
CA THR A 2 -22.94 -26.47 -5.59
C THR A 2 -23.80 -25.43 -6.31
N ALA A 3 -24.12 -24.32 -5.63
CA ALA A 3 -24.78 -23.20 -6.28
C ALA A 3 -23.90 -22.71 -7.43
N SER A 4 -24.51 -22.40 -8.57
CA SER A 4 -23.81 -21.79 -9.71
C SER A 4 -23.14 -20.49 -9.26
N PRO A 5 -21.92 -20.15 -9.74
CA PRO A 5 -21.26 -18.86 -9.46
C PRO A 5 -22.16 -17.65 -9.79
N VAL A 6 -23.12 -17.81 -10.70
CA VAL A 6 -24.12 -16.80 -11.08
C VAL A 6 -25.14 -16.56 -9.97
N ALA A 7 -25.53 -17.59 -9.21
CA ALA A 7 -26.47 -17.47 -8.09
C ALA A 7 -25.82 -16.82 -6.86
N GLU A 8 -24.53 -17.05 -6.64
CA GLU A 8 -23.76 -16.44 -5.56
C GLU A 8 -23.49 -14.95 -5.84
N ALA A 9 -23.19 -14.59 -7.10
CA ALA A 9 -23.09 -13.20 -7.53
C ALA A 9 -24.42 -12.43 -7.42
N ALA A 10 -25.55 -13.09 -7.67
CA ALA A 10 -26.89 -12.50 -7.50
C ALA A 10 -27.24 -12.21 -6.02
N SER A 11 -26.75 -13.02 -5.07
CA SER A 11 -26.98 -12.82 -3.63
C SER A 11 -26.25 -11.61 -3.03
N LEU A 12 -25.19 -11.13 -3.70
CA LEU A 12 -24.43 -9.94 -3.29
C LEU A 12 -25.05 -8.62 -3.82
N ASP A 13 -26.06 -8.70 -4.69
CA ASP A 13 -26.73 -7.54 -5.32
C ASP A 13 -27.95 -7.03 -4.53
N ASP A 14 -28.23 -7.65 -3.38
CA ASP A 14 -29.12 -7.09 -2.37
C ASP A 14 -28.50 -5.80 -1.83
N GLY A 15 -28.92 -4.67 -2.41
CA GLY A 15 -28.42 -3.36 -2.03
C GLY A 15 -28.60 -3.08 -0.54
N VAL A 16 -27.65 -2.35 0.03
CA VAL A 16 -27.65 -1.91 1.43
C VAL A 16 -28.42 -0.61 1.54
N HIS A 17 -29.39 -0.53 2.45
CA HIS A 17 -30.09 0.72 2.73
C HIS A 17 -29.29 1.61 3.68
N ILE A 18 -28.92 2.80 3.22
CA ILE A 18 -28.17 3.81 3.96
C ILE A 18 -28.91 5.13 3.84
N LEU A 19 -29.34 5.71 4.98
CA LEU A 19 -30.07 6.99 5.02
C LEU A 19 -31.28 7.04 4.05
N GLY A 20 -32.04 5.94 3.97
CA GLY A 20 -33.23 5.84 3.11
C GLY A 20 -32.94 5.59 1.62
N ARG A 21 -31.67 5.54 1.18
CA ARG A 21 -31.29 5.19 -0.21
C ARG A 21 -30.70 3.79 -0.29
N ARG A 22 -30.96 3.07 -1.40
CA ARG A 22 -30.35 1.76 -1.69
C ARG A 22 -28.99 1.97 -2.35
N TRP A 23 -27.93 1.44 -1.75
CA TRP A 23 -26.55 1.46 -2.24
C TRP A 23 -26.13 0.05 -2.64
N ALA A 24 -25.40 -0.12 -3.74
CA ALA A 24 -24.83 -1.44 -4.07
C ALA A 24 -23.73 -1.81 -3.06
N TYR A 25 -23.73 -3.06 -2.60
CA TYR A 25 -22.80 -3.55 -1.57
C TYR A 25 -21.32 -3.30 -1.94
N LYS A 26 -20.97 -3.46 -3.22
CA LYS A 26 -19.62 -3.18 -3.74
C LYS A 26 -19.09 -1.78 -3.40
N TYR A 27 -19.95 -0.77 -3.37
CA TYR A 27 -19.54 0.60 -3.02
C TYR A 27 -19.35 0.78 -1.51
N VAL A 28 -20.08 0.02 -0.69
CA VAL A 28 -19.84 -0.01 0.76
C VAL A 28 -18.45 -0.56 1.03
N VAL A 29 -18.09 -1.69 0.41
CA VAL A 29 -16.76 -2.28 0.51
C VAL A 29 -15.68 -1.30 0.05
N ALA A 30 -15.89 -0.66 -1.11
CA ALA A 30 -14.96 0.33 -1.64
C ALA A 30 -14.73 1.49 -0.68
N VAL A 31 -15.79 2.08 -0.11
CA VAL A 31 -15.67 3.21 0.83
C VAL A 31 -14.87 2.82 2.07
N VAL A 32 -15.18 1.67 2.68
CA VAL A 32 -14.48 1.20 3.89
C VAL A 32 -13.01 0.93 3.58
N TYR A 33 -12.73 0.17 2.52
CA TYR A 33 -11.38 -0.20 2.15
C TYR A 33 -10.54 1.01 1.74
N VAL A 34 -11.05 1.88 0.86
CA VAL A 34 -10.34 3.08 0.41
C VAL A 34 -10.04 4.02 1.57
N THR A 35 -10.95 4.14 2.53
CA THR A 35 -10.70 4.93 3.74
C THR A 35 -9.55 4.35 4.56
N ALA A 36 -9.58 3.04 4.84
CA ALA A 36 -8.51 2.40 5.61
C ALA A 36 -7.16 2.44 4.87
N LEU A 37 -7.16 2.19 3.56
CA LEU A 37 -5.97 2.27 2.70
C LEU A 37 -5.41 3.70 2.65
N PHE A 38 -6.27 4.73 2.59
CA PHE A 38 -5.85 6.12 2.66
C PHE A 38 -5.12 6.41 3.97
N LEU A 39 -5.69 5.99 5.09
CA LEU A 39 -5.09 6.20 6.42
C LEU A 39 -3.76 5.46 6.57
N ASP A 40 -3.68 4.20 6.12
CA ASP A 40 -2.47 3.39 6.17
C ASP A 40 -1.32 4.03 5.35
N ILE A 41 -1.59 4.42 4.11
CA ILE A 41 -0.58 5.06 3.24
C ILE A 41 -0.21 6.46 3.74
N LEU A 42 -1.18 7.23 4.25
CA LEU A 42 -0.92 8.55 4.81
C LEU A 42 0.00 8.44 6.03
N ASP A 43 -0.28 7.50 6.92
CA ASP A 43 0.49 7.25 8.14
C ASP A 43 1.95 6.86 7.84
N LEU A 44 2.17 6.00 6.84
CA LEU A 44 3.51 5.64 6.36
C LEU A 44 4.34 6.85 5.91
N THR A 45 3.70 7.90 5.39
CA THR A 45 4.40 9.04 4.78
C THR A 45 4.48 10.25 5.69
N ILE A 46 3.44 10.54 6.46
CA ILE A 46 3.34 11.70 7.36
C ILE A 46 4.38 11.65 8.49
N VAL A 47 4.71 10.45 8.99
CA VAL A 47 5.64 10.26 10.11
C VAL A 47 7.08 10.61 9.73
N ASN A 48 7.48 10.40 8.48
CA ASN A 48 8.84 10.72 8.01
C ASN A 48 9.18 12.21 8.20
N VAL A 49 8.19 13.09 8.08
CA VAL A 49 8.38 14.54 8.29
C VAL A 49 8.56 14.89 9.75
N ALA A 50 8.04 14.07 10.67
CA ALA A 50 8.15 14.29 12.10
C ALA A 50 9.45 13.76 12.72
N ILE A 51 10.20 12.89 12.02
CA ILE A 51 11.43 12.23 12.54
C ILE A 51 12.40 13.22 13.20
N PRO A 52 12.78 14.36 12.58
CA PRO A 52 13.73 15.29 13.19
C PRO A 52 13.18 15.98 14.45
N THR A 53 11.87 16.26 14.49
CA THR A 53 11.21 16.83 15.66
C THR A 53 11.12 15.80 16.79
N LEU A 54 10.77 14.56 16.49
CA LEU A 54 10.75 13.44 17.44
C LEU A 54 12.13 13.18 18.05
N GLY A 55 13.19 13.22 17.24
CA GLY A 55 14.57 13.08 17.72
C GLY A 55 14.99 14.18 18.69
N ARG A 56 14.53 15.43 18.47
CA ARG A 56 14.77 16.55 19.39
C ARG A 56 13.93 16.44 20.67
N ASP A 57 12.63 16.16 20.55
CA ASP A 57 11.71 16.07 21.69
C ASP A 57 12.09 14.96 22.67
N PHE A 58 12.58 13.82 22.15
CA PHE A 58 13.03 12.68 22.96
C PHE A 58 14.55 12.63 23.16
N ALA A 59 15.30 13.64 22.71
CA ALA A 59 16.76 13.71 22.78
C ALA A 59 17.46 12.40 22.34
N THR A 60 17.03 11.82 21.22
CA THR A 60 17.46 10.50 20.76
C THR A 60 17.80 10.49 19.27
N GLN A 61 18.79 9.67 18.90
CA GLN A 61 19.13 9.40 17.50
C GLN A 61 18.32 8.24 16.92
N ASN A 62 17.57 7.51 17.76
CA ASN A 62 16.84 6.30 17.35
C ASN A 62 15.43 6.58 16.83
N ALA A 63 15.10 7.82 16.45
CA ALA A 63 13.75 8.18 15.99
C ALA A 63 13.33 7.43 14.73
N GLU A 64 14.27 7.00 13.89
CA GLU A 64 14.02 6.19 12.68
C GLU A 64 13.34 4.84 13.00
N TRP A 65 13.56 4.30 14.20
CA TRP A 65 12.91 3.07 14.64
C TRP A 65 11.38 3.17 14.75
N ILE A 66 10.83 4.39 14.80
CA ILE A 66 9.38 4.63 14.76
C ILE A 66 8.80 4.18 13.41
N VAL A 67 9.50 4.48 12.31
CA VAL A 67 9.09 4.10 10.95
C VAL A 67 9.50 2.65 10.68
N LEU A 68 10.70 2.26 11.10
CA LEU A 68 11.21 0.91 10.88
C LEU A 68 10.36 -0.13 11.64
N GLY A 69 10.07 0.07 12.92
CA GLY A 69 9.26 -0.86 13.72
C GLY A 69 7.85 -1.09 13.15
N TYR A 70 7.23 -0.04 12.62
CA TYR A 70 5.97 -0.14 11.88
C TYR A 70 6.12 -0.99 10.61
N THR A 71 7.13 -0.69 9.79
CA THR A 71 7.37 -1.35 8.50
C THR A 71 7.72 -2.83 8.68
N LEU A 72 8.52 -3.16 9.70
CA LEU A 72 8.84 -4.56 10.06
C LEU A 72 7.61 -5.33 10.51
N SER A 73 6.76 -4.73 11.36
CA SER A 73 5.50 -5.35 11.76
C SER A 73 4.59 -5.57 10.56
N LEU A 74 4.43 -4.56 9.70
CA LEU A 74 3.67 -4.64 8.45
C LEU A 74 4.18 -5.81 7.57
N ALA A 75 5.49 -5.92 7.38
CA ALA A 75 6.13 -6.98 6.61
C ALA A 75 5.83 -8.39 7.13
N ILE A 76 5.78 -8.57 8.46
CA ILE A 76 5.46 -9.85 9.10
C ILE A 76 3.97 -10.20 8.95
N TRP A 77 3.08 -9.20 9.02
CA TRP A 77 1.64 -9.43 9.02
C TRP A 77 0.99 -9.50 7.64
N ILE A 78 1.65 -9.03 6.57
CA ILE A 78 1.14 -9.17 5.19
C ILE A 78 0.87 -10.64 4.82
N PRO A 79 1.84 -11.58 4.93
CA PRO A 79 1.64 -12.93 4.38
C PRO A 79 0.53 -13.72 5.10
N VAL A 80 0.41 -13.55 6.42
CA VAL A 80 -0.59 -14.26 7.25
C VAL A 80 -2.02 -13.72 7.08
N SER A 81 -2.15 -12.50 6.56
CA SER A 81 -3.43 -11.80 6.45
C SER A 81 -4.48 -12.54 5.62
N GLY A 82 -4.06 -13.20 4.53
CA GLY A 82 -4.93 -14.01 3.67
C GLY A 82 -5.52 -15.18 4.44
N TRP A 83 -4.66 -15.99 5.06
CA TRP A 83 -5.07 -17.13 5.89
C TRP A 83 -6.00 -16.71 7.04
N LEU A 84 -5.72 -15.59 7.71
CA LEU A 84 -6.62 -15.06 8.75
C LEU A 84 -7.99 -14.67 8.19
N GLY A 85 -8.02 -14.04 7.01
CA GLY A 85 -9.24 -13.70 6.29
C GLY A 85 -10.08 -14.92 5.96
N ASP A 86 -9.44 -15.99 5.48
CA ASP A 86 -10.14 -17.23 5.11
C ASP A 86 -10.61 -17.99 6.35
N ARG A 87 -9.77 -18.07 7.39
CA ARG A 87 -10.03 -18.86 8.60
C ARG A 87 -11.08 -18.22 9.51
N PHE A 88 -10.96 -16.92 9.78
CA PHE A 88 -11.80 -16.20 10.75
C PHE A 88 -12.93 -15.41 10.10
N GLY A 89 -12.90 -15.24 8.77
CA GLY A 89 -13.84 -14.43 8.00
C GLY A 89 -13.23 -13.09 7.61
N THR A 90 -13.42 -12.70 6.35
CA THR A 90 -12.73 -11.54 5.78
C THR A 90 -13.17 -10.23 6.42
N LYS A 91 -14.46 -10.09 6.80
CA LYS A 91 -14.93 -8.88 7.50
C LYS A 91 -14.29 -8.80 8.88
N ARG A 92 -14.35 -9.88 9.67
CA ARG A 92 -13.74 -9.91 11.01
C ARG A 92 -12.27 -9.56 10.99
N THR A 93 -11.50 -10.17 10.08
CA THR A 93 -10.06 -9.91 9.96
C THR A 93 -9.79 -8.47 9.54
N PHE A 94 -10.53 -7.93 8.57
CA PHE A 94 -10.40 -6.53 8.17
C PHE A 94 -10.77 -5.55 9.29
N MET A 95 -11.88 -5.77 9.99
CA MET A 95 -12.32 -4.89 11.09
C MET A 95 -11.36 -4.96 12.28
N PHE A 96 -10.79 -6.14 12.57
CA PHE A 96 -9.74 -6.30 13.57
C PHE A 96 -8.49 -5.51 13.18
N ALA A 97 -8.03 -5.65 11.93
CA ALA A 97 -6.89 -4.91 11.41
C ALA A 97 -7.11 -3.40 11.49
N PHE A 98 -8.29 -2.93 11.09
CA PHE A 98 -8.64 -1.51 11.15
C PHE A 98 -8.71 -1.00 12.60
N ALA A 99 -9.26 -1.79 13.52
CA ALA A 99 -9.31 -1.43 14.94
C ALA A 99 -7.90 -1.39 15.56
N ALA A 100 -7.06 -2.37 15.26
CA ALA A 100 -5.66 -2.40 15.70
C ALA A 100 -4.88 -1.18 15.20
N PHE A 101 -5.10 -0.77 13.95
CA PHE A 101 -4.49 0.45 13.39
C PHE A 101 -4.97 1.72 14.11
N VAL A 102 -6.27 1.86 14.38
CA VAL A 102 -6.83 3.04 15.07
C VAL A 102 -6.39 3.10 16.54
N ILE A 103 -6.41 1.97 17.23
CA ILE A 103 -5.93 1.87 18.62
C ILE A 103 -4.43 2.16 18.66
N GLY A 104 -3.64 1.57 17.75
CA GLY A 104 -2.21 1.85 17.62
C GLY A 104 -1.92 3.33 17.38
N SER A 105 -2.71 3.99 16.52
CA SER A 105 -2.63 5.44 16.28
C SER A 105 -2.90 6.24 17.57
N ALA A 106 -3.94 5.86 18.33
CA ALA A 106 -4.26 6.52 19.60
C ALA A 106 -3.15 6.35 20.65
N LEU A 107 -2.59 5.14 20.76
CA LEU A 107 -1.47 4.85 21.64
C LEU A 107 -0.22 5.66 21.23
N CYS A 108 0.10 5.74 19.93
CA CYS A 108 1.20 6.56 19.43
C CYS A 108 1.03 8.04 19.78
N GLY A 109 -0.18 8.60 19.61
CA GLY A 109 -0.48 9.97 20.01
C GLY A 109 -0.36 10.21 21.53
N ALA A 110 -0.55 9.18 22.34
CA ALA A 110 -0.42 9.23 23.80
C ALA A 110 0.99 8.90 24.33
N ALA A 111 1.94 8.55 23.45
CA ALA A 111 3.26 8.09 23.86
C ALA A 111 4.03 9.16 24.67
N GLN A 112 4.71 8.68 25.72
CA GLN A 112 5.51 9.50 26.63
C GLN A 112 7.02 9.26 26.52
N SER A 113 7.44 8.17 25.85
CA SER A 113 8.85 7.89 25.54
C SER A 113 9.00 7.35 24.12
N ILE A 114 10.23 7.35 23.61
CA ILE A 114 10.53 6.83 22.28
C ILE A 114 10.27 5.32 22.19
N GLU A 115 10.59 4.57 23.25
CA GLU A 115 10.39 3.12 23.32
C GLU A 115 8.90 2.76 23.32
N GLN A 116 8.09 3.53 24.07
CA GLN A 116 6.63 3.38 24.03
C GLN A 116 6.10 3.65 22.62
N LEU A 117 6.57 4.73 21.99
CA LEU A 117 6.16 5.07 20.63
C LEU A 117 6.53 3.95 19.65
N ILE A 118 7.75 3.43 19.70
CA ILE A 118 8.18 2.29 18.85
C ILE A 118 7.31 1.05 19.11
N ALA A 119 7.03 0.71 20.38
CA ALA A 119 6.17 -0.42 20.71
C ALA A 119 4.74 -0.24 20.15
N PHE A 120 4.17 0.97 20.27
CA PHE A 120 2.85 1.28 19.73
C PHE A 120 2.83 1.28 18.20
N ARG A 121 3.93 1.67 17.54
CA ARG A 121 4.09 1.54 16.09
C ARG A 121 4.10 0.09 15.64
N ILE A 122 4.73 -0.81 16.40
CA ILE A 122 4.69 -2.25 16.11
C ILE A 122 3.25 -2.77 16.21
N VAL A 123 2.50 -2.38 17.25
CA VAL A 123 1.07 -2.71 17.41
C VAL A 123 0.23 -2.16 16.25
N GLN A 124 0.48 -0.92 15.83
CA GLN A 124 -0.21 -0.29 14.70
C GLN A 124 0.09 -1.02 13.37
N GLY A 125 1.34 -1.46 13.19
CA GLY A 125 1.78 -2.19 11.99
C GLY A 125 1.15 -3.56 11.82
N VAL A 126 0.67 -4.19 12.91
CA VAL A 126 -0.18 -5.39 12.84
C VAL A 126 -1.42 -5.09 12.00
N GLY A 127 -2.09 -3.97 12.29
CA GLY A 127 -3.25 -3.50 11.54
C GLY A 127 -2.89 -3.15 10.10
N GLY A 128 -1.87 -2.31 9.90
CA GLY A 128 -1.42 -1.88 8.56
C GLY A 128 -1.10 -3.04 7.62
N GLY A 129 -0.37 -4.06 8.12
CA GLY A 129 0.00 -5.24 7.34
C GLY A 129 -1.17 -6.05 6.82
N MET A 130 -2.30 -6.06 7.53
CA MET A 130 -3.49 -6.82 7.12
C MET A 130 -4.51 -5.97 6.35
N LEU A 131 -4.56 -4.66 6.57
CA LEU A 131 -5.57 -3.76 5.95
C LEU A 131 -5.53 -3.82 4.43
N THR A 132 -4.33 -3.70 3.85
CA THR A 132 -4.15 -3.66 2.39
C THR A 132 -4.53 -4.98 1.70
N PRO A 133 -3.94 -6.14 2.04
CA PRO A 133 -4.24 -7.41 1.37
C PRO A 133 -5.68 -7.89 1.61
N VAL A 134 -6.18 -7.84 2.84
CA VAL A 134 -7.54 -8.31 3.17
C VAL A 134 -8.58 -7.39 2.52
N GLY A 135 -8.35 -6.08 2.55
CA GLY A 135 -9.23 -5.11 1.90
C GLY A 135 -9.25 -5.23 0.38
N LEU A 136 -8.11 -5.53 -0.25
CA LEU A 136 -8.03 -5.79 -1.69
C LEU A 136 -8.82 -7.04 -2.09
N ALA A 137 -8.69 -8.12 -1.32
CA ALA A 137 -9.46 -9.35 -1.52
C ALA A 137 -10.97 -9.08 -1.38
N MET A 138 -11.39 -8.34 -0.35
CA MET A 138 -12.79 -7.93 -0.20
C MET A 138 -13.29 -7.13 -1.40
N LEU A 139 -12.50 -6.18 -1.89
CA LEU A 139 -12.87 -5.33 -3.02
C LEU A 139 -13.04 -6.16 -4.30
N PHE A 140 -12.06 -6.98 -4.67
CA PHE A 140 -12.13 -7.76 -5.93
C PHE A 140 -13.08 -8.95 -5.88
N ARG A 141 -13.51 -9.37 -4.69
CA ARG A 141 -14.65 -10.28 -4.53
C ARG A 141 -15.99 -9.56 -4.68
N ALA A 142 -16.11 -8.32 -4.19
CA ALA A 142 -17.35 -7.55 -4.29
C ALA A 142 -17.59 -6.98 -5.71
N PHE A 143 -16.53 -6.71 -6.48
CA PHE A 143 -16.63 -6.25 -7.87
C PHE A 143 -16.48 -7.42 -8.85
N PRO A 144 -17.46 -7.64 -9.75
CA PRO A 144 -17.36 -8.70 -10.76
C PRO A 144 -16.14 -8.46 -11.69
N PRO A 145 -15.61 -9.50 -12.35
CA PRO A 145 -14.41 -9.38 -13.20
C PRO A 145 -14.45 -8.23 -14.21
N ALA A 146 -15.61 -7.98 -14.82
CA ALA A 146 -15.81 -6.88 -15.78
C ALA A 146 -15.67 -5.47 -15.15
N GLU A 147 -15.89 -5.34 -13.84
CA GLU A 147 -15.79 -4.07 -13.12
C GLU A 147 -14.49 -3.91 -12.31
N ARG A 148 -13.59 -4.90 -12.31
CA ARG A 148 -12.34 -4.84 -11.54
C ARG A 148 -11.45 -3.65 -11.94
N ALA A 149 -11.42 -3.29 -13.22
CA ALA A 149 -10.72 -2.08 -13.66
C ALA A 149 -11.29 -0.79 -13.03
N ARG A 150 -12.62 -0.73 -12.81
CA ARG A 150 -13.27 0.37 -12.09
C ARG A 150 -12.93 0.32 -10.60
N ALA A 151 -12.89 -0.87 -10.00
CA ALA A 151 -12.46 -1.04 -8.61
C ALA A 151 -11.02 -0.55 -8.39
N SER A 152 -10.09 -0.90 -9.28
CA SER A 152 -8.70 -0.42 -9.24
C SER A 152 -8.59 1.10 -9.30
N THR A 153 -9.49 1.79 -10.00
CA THR A 153 -9.52 3.27 -10.02
C THR A 153 -9.72 3.85 -8.61
N TYR A 154 -10.58 3.24 -7.79
CA TYR A 154 -10.82 3.72 -6.43
C TYR A 154 -9.60 3.53 -5.52
N ILE A 155 -8.80 2.48 -5.74
CA ILE A 155 -7.54 2.23 -5.04
C ILE A 155 -6.48 3.26 -5.45
N MET A 156 -6.47 3.69 -6.71
CA MET A 156 -5.47 4.66 -7.18
C MET A 156 -5.56 6.01 -6.45
N PHE A 157 -6.75 6.47 -6.08
CA PHE A 157 -6.90 7.73 -5.35
C PHE A 157 -6.06 7.78 -4.06
N PRO A 158 -6.23 6.88 -3.07
CA PRO A 158 -5.42 6.90 -1.86
C PRO A 158 -3.94 6.63 -2.14
N THR A 159 -3.59 5.71 -3.05
CA THR A 159 -2.19 5.41 -3.40
C THR A 159 -1.43 6.63 -3.95
N LEU A 160 -2.13 7.57 -4.59
CA LEU A 160 -1.53 8.76 -5.18
C LEU A 160 -1.65 9.98 -4.26
N ALA A 161 -2.81 10.18 -3.65
CA ALA A 161 -3.09 11.36 -2.84
C ALA A 161 -2.38 11.28 -1.49
N ALA A 162 -2.40 10.13 -0.82
CA ALA A 162 -1.89 10.03 0.55
C ALA A 162 -0.38 10.33 0.64
N PRO A 163 0.51 9.79 -0.22
CA PRO A 163 1.94 10.14 -0.15
C PRO A 163 2.24 11.61 -0.47
N ALA A 164 1.46 12.24 -1.35
CA ALA A 164 1.62 13.66 -1.67
C ALA A 164 1.12 14.56 -0.52
N LEU A 165 0.03 14.15 0.14
CA LEU A 165 -0.54 14.86 1.30
C LEU A 165 0.26 14.63 2.58
N GLY A 166 0.96 13.49 2.72
CA GLY A 166 1.74 13.12 3.89
C GLY A 166 2.70 14.23 4.33
N PRO A 167 3.65 14.67 3.49
CA PRO A 167 4.56 15.73 3.87
C PRO A 167 3.89 17.09 4.14
N VAL A 168 2.82 17.41 3.40
CA VAL A 168 2.07 18.67 3.55
C VAL A 168 1.38 18.72 4.91
N LEU A 169 0.57 17.69 5.20
CA LEU A 169 -0.17 17.59 6.45
C LEU A 169 0.78 17.37 7.63
N GLY A 170 1.81 16.55 7.45
CA GLY A 170 2.83 16.29 8.47
C GLY A 170 3.56 17.56 8.85
N GLY A 171 4.05 18.33 7.87
CA GLY A 171 4.69 19.62 8.13
C GLY A 171 3.76 20.58 8.85
N LEU A 172 2.52 20.74 8.37
CA LEU A 172 1.54 21.63 9.00
C LEU A 172 1.22 21.24 10.46
N LEU A 173 0.99 19.95 10.72
CA LEU A 173 0.66 19.45 12.05
C LEU A 173 1.85 19.53 13.02
N VAL A 174 3.06 19.21 12.54
CA VAL A 174 4.29 19.27 13.35
C VAL A 174 4.66 20.72 13.66
N THR A 175 4.52 21.64 12.70
CA THR A 175 4.90 23.05 12.86
C THR A 175 3.89 23.85 13.70
N HIS A 176 2.58 23.65 13.51
CA HIS A 176 1.56 24.49 14.12
C HIS A 176 0.84 23.86 15.32
N ALA A 177 0.98 22.55 15.51
CA ALA A 177 0.35 21.85 16.62
C ALA A 177 1.38 21.04 17.40
N SER A 178 1.41 19.72 17.20
CA SER A 178 2.43 18.84 17.78
C SER A 178 2.54 17.59 16.93
N TRP A 179 3.67 16.90 17.00
CA TRP A 179 3.85 15.62 16.30
C TRP A 179 2.78 14.60 16.68
N ARG A 180 2.16 14.68 17.87
CA ARG A 180 1.10 13.75 18.29
C ARG A 180 -0.11 13.76 17.34
N TRP A 181 -0.38 14.91 16.72
CA TRP A 181 -1.50 15.05 15.80
C TRP A 181 -1.33 14.26 14.50
N ILE A 182 -0.11 13.91 14.10
CA ILE A 182 0.12 13.06 12.93
C ILE A 182 -0.47 11.66 13.11
N PHE A 183 -0.61 11.20 14.37
CA PHE A 183 -1.28 9.96 14.71
C PHE A 183 -2.76 10.19 15.05
N MET A 184 -3.08 11.27 15.78
CA MET A 184 -4.45 11.53 16.19
C MET A 184 -5.40 11.83 15.02
N ILE A 185 -4.90 12.31 13.88
CA ILE A 185 -5.72 12.54 12.67
C ILE A 185 -6.37 11.25 12.15
N ASN A 186 -5.75 10.09 12.39
CA ASN A 186 -6.28 8.79 11.97
C ASN A 186 -7.51 8.38 12.80
N ILE A 187 -7.61 8.83 14.05
CA ILE A 187 -8.63 8.39 15.00
C ILE A 187 -10.05 8.76 14.55
N PRO A 188 -10.40 10.04 14.28
CA PRO A 188 -11.77 10.39 13.91
C PRO A 188 -12.20 9.70 12.60
N ILE A 189 -11.33 9.68 11.59
CA ILE A 189 -11.61 9.06 10.29
C ILE A 189 -11.73 7.54 10.45
N GLY A 190 -10.81 6.94 11.22
CA GLY A 190 -10.80 5.52 11.51
C GLY A 190 -12.01 5.06 12.30
N LEU A 191 -12.46 5.82 13.31
CA LEU A 191 -13.69 5.52 14.06
C LEU A 191 -14.93 5.56 13.18
N VAL A 192 -15.02 6.55 12.28
CA VAL A 192 -16.12 6.61 11.30
C VAL A 192 -16.06 5.41 10.34
N GLY A 193 -14.87 5.09 9.82
CA GLY A 193 -14.66 3.91 8.97
C GLY A 193 -14.99 2.59 9.68
N LEU A 194 -14.61 2.47 10.95
CA LEU A 194 -14.92 1.32 11.81
C LEU A 194 -16.42 1.17 12.03
N ALA A 195 -17.09 2.24 12.45
CA ALA A 195 -18.53 2.22 12.68
C ALA A 195 -19.31 1.87 11.39
N PHE A 196 -18.90 2.46 10.26
CA PHE A 196 -19.51 2.18 8.96
C PHE A 196 -19.25 0.73 8.51
N GLY A 197 -18.03 0.24 8.65
CA GLY A 197 -17.66 -1.14 8.31
C GLY A 197 -18.36 -2.18 9.18
N LEU A 198 -18.44 -1.97 10.49
CA LEU A 198 -19.14 -2.86 11.43
C LEU A 198 -20.61 -3.01 11.04
N LYS A 199 -21.25 -1.88 10.70
CA LYS A 199 -22.68 -1.82 10.37
C LYS A 199 -23.02 -2.42 9.00
N PHE A 200 -22.22 -2.16 7.98
CA PHE A 200 -22.64 -2.42 6.59
C PHE A 200 -21.86 -3.51 5.86
N LEU A 201 -20.65 -3.89 6.30
CA LEU A 201 -19.94 -5.02 5.70
C LEU A 201 -20.65 -6.33 6.04
N ARG A 202 -20.66 -7.27 5.08
CA ARG A 202 -21.16 -8.64 5.27
C ARG A 202 -20.00 -9.56 5.55
N GLU A 203 -20.22 -10.53 6.44
CA GLU A 203 -19.21 -11.54 6.71
C GLU A 203 -19.14 -12.53 5.55
N HIS A 204 -17.92 -12.92 5.20
CA HIS A 204 -17.67 -13.99 4.24
C HIS A 204 -16.50 -14.82 4.77
N ARG A 205 -16.69 -16.14 4.78
CA ARG A 205 -15.72 -17.09 5.31
C ARG A 205 -15.55 -18.22 4.32
N GLU A 206 -14.30 -18.52 3.99
CA GLU A 206 -14.00 -19.65 3.12
C GLU A 206 -14.25 -20.97 3.86
N PRO A 207 -14.97 -21.94 3.26
CA PRO A 207 -15.29 -23.21 3.92
C PRO A 207 -14.05 -24.03 4.31
N THR A 208 -12.93 -23.84 3.61
CA THR A 208 -11.72 -24.66 3.72
C THR A 208 -10.45 -23.82 3.82
N ALA A 209 -10.30 -23.03 4.88
CA ALA A 209 -9.09 -22.23 5.13
C ALA A 209 -7.80 -23.02 5.44
N GLY A 210 -7.84 -24.36 5.38
CA GLY A 210 -6.67 -25.20 5.63
C GLY A 210 -6.07 -25.10 7.04
N ARG A 211 -4.91 -25.74 7.23
CA ARG A 211 -4.06 -25.59 8.44
C ARG A 211 -3.15 -24.37 8.29
N PHE A 212 -2.72 -23.79 9.41
CA PHE A 212 -1.78 -22.68 9.40
C PHE A 212 -0.37 -23.17 9.04
N ASP A 213 0.24 -22.57 8.01
CA ASP A 213 1.62 -22.84 7.60
C ASP A 213 2.60 -22.03 8.46
N VAL A 214 2.95 -22.58 9.63
CA VAL A 214 3.92 -21.94 10.55
C VAL A 214 5.30 -21.77 9.90
N PRO A 215 5.89 -22.79 9.22
CA PRO A 215 7.15 -22.61 8.51
C PRO A 215 7.09 -21.50 7.45
N GLY A 216 6.06 -21.49 6.61
CA GLY A 216 5.84 -20.44 5.60
C GLY A 216 5.74 -19.05 6.23
N PHE A 217 5.00 -18.92 7.34
CA PHE A 217 4.89 -17.68 8.10
C PHE A 217 6.23 -17.17 8.65
N VAL A 218 6.97 -18.02 9.36
CA VAL A 218 8.26 -17.63 9.96
C VAL A 218 9.27 -17.26 8.87
N LEU A 219 9.32 -18.02 7.78
CA LEU A 219 10.25 -17.77 6.69
C LEU A 219 9.88 -16.53 5.88
N SER A 220 8.61 -16.30 5.57
CA SER A 220 8.16 -15.13 4.80
C SER A 220 8.25 -13.83 5.61
N GLY A 221 7.72 -13.83 6.83
CA GLY A 221 7.81 -12.70 7.74
C GLY A 221 9.26 -12.39 8.10
N GLY A 222 10.07 -13.42 8.40
CA GLY A 222 11.49 -13.27 8.68
C GLY A 222 12.29 -12.75 7.48
N ALA A 223 12.07 -13.31 6.28
CA ALA A 223 12.76 -12.85 5.07
C ALA A 223 12.45 -11.38 4.77
N LEU A 224 11.17 -11.00 4.77
CA LEU A 224 10.77 -9.62 4.49
C LEU A 224 11.30 -8.65 5.57
N ALA A 225 11.14 -8.99 6.85
CA ALA A 225 11.62 -8.14 7.94
C ALA A 225 13.15 -7.95 7.89
N LEU A 226 13.92 -9.03 7.69
CA LEU A 226 15.38 -8.95 7.65
C LEU A 226 15.90 -8.18 6.44
N VAL A 227 15.29 -8.36 5.25
CA VAL A 227 15.65 -7.61 4.05
C VAL A 227 15.31 -6.13 4.20
N VAL A 228 14.12 -5.81 4.73
CA VAL A 228 13.72 -4.41 5.01
C VAL A 228 14.67 -3.77 6.01
N TYR A 229 15.04 -4.50 7.07
CA TYR A 229 15.99 -4.03 8.07
C TYR A 229 17.37 -3.73 7.43
N ALA A 230 17.93 -4.66 6.66
CA ALA A 230 19.21 -4.48 5.97
C ALA A 230 19.22 -3.25 5.06
N LEU A 231 18.15 -3.04 4.29
CA LEU A 231 18.00 -1.88 3.40
C LEU A 231 17.84 -0.56 4.17
N SER A 232 17.18 -0.61 5.33
CA SER A 232 16.99 0.57 6.19
C SER A 232 18.26 0.96 6.95
N GLU A 233 19.15 0.00 7.20
CA GLU A 233 20.41 0.23 7.91
C GLU A 233 21.51 0.79 6.98
N GLY A 234 21.44 0.50 5.67
CA GLY A 234 22.42 0.95 4.68
C GLY A 234 22.73 2.46 4.71
N PRO A 235 21.73 3.37 4.76
CA PRO A 235 21.97 4.82 4.82
C PRO A 235 22.67 5.30 6.10
N THR A 236 22.54 4.61 7.22
CA THR A 236 23.04 5.05 8.53
C THR A 236 24.36 4.38 8.93
N ALA A 237 24.45 3.05 8.78
CA ALA A 237 25.63 2.27 9.15
C ALA A 237 26.52 1.92 7.94
N GLY A 238 26.06 2.16 6.71
CA GLY A 238 26.71 1.74 5.47
C GLY A 238 26.26 0.34 5.02
N CYS A 239 26.19 0.14 3.71
CA CYS A 239 25.78 -1.13 3.10
C CYS A 239 26.72 -2.30 3.44
N ASP A 240 27.97 -2.01 3.76
CA ASP A 240 28.99 -3.00 4.11
C ASP A 240 29.06 -3.27 5.63
N SER A 241 28.17 -2.66 6.42
CA SER A 241 28.13 -2.90 7.86
C SER A 241 27.85 -4.39 8.15
N PRO A 242 28.50 -4.99 9.16
CA PRO A 242 28.30 -6.40 9.48
C PRO A 242 26.84 -6.76 9.75
N SER A 243 26.08 -5.84 10.35
CA SER A 243 24.65 -5.98 10.63
C SER A 243 23.79 -5.95 9.37
N ALA A 244 24.00 -4.99 8.46
CA ALA A 244 23.25 -4.94 7.20
C ALA A 244 23.56 -6.16 6.31
N VAL A 245 24.83 -6.56 6.22
CA VAL A 245 25.24 -7.74 5.45
C VAL A 245 24.68 -9.02 6.08
N ALA A 246 24.81 -9.20 7.40
CA ALA A 246 24.32 -10.39 8.07
C ALA A 246 22.80 -10.53 7.93
N THR A 247 22.04 -9.47 8.20
CA THR A 247 20.57 -9.49 8.08
C THR A 247 20.13 -9.64 6.63
N GLY A 248 20.81 -9.01 5.67
CA GLY A 248 20.55 -9.18 4.24
C GLY A 248 20.78 -10.62 3.76
N VAL A 249 21.90 -11.23 4.16
CA VAL A 249 22.23 -12.63 3.81
C VAL A 249 21.27 -13.60 4.48
N ILE A 250 20.98 -13.44 5.77
CA ILE A 250 20.02 -14.30 6.48
C ILE A 250 18.62 -14.15 5.86
N GLY A 251 18.20 -12.93 5.54
CA GLY A 251 16.94 -12.65 4.85
C GLY A 251 16.86 -13.33 3.49
N ALA A 252 17.93 -13.29 2.70
CA ALA A 252 18.01 -14.01 1.42
C ALA A 252 17.95 -15.53 1.59
N ILE A 253 18.62 -16.08 2.62
CA ILE A 253 18.54 -17.51 2.95
C ILE A 253 17.11 -17.89 3.37
N CYS A 254 16.45 -17.09 4.20
CA CYS A 254 15.04 -17.29 4.57
C CYS A 254 14.12 -17.24 3.36
N ALA A 255 14.34 -16.32 2.41
CA ALA A 255 13.57 -16.25 1.17
C ALA A 255 13.77 -17.49 0.29
N LEU A 256 15.01 -18.00 0.16
CA LEU A 256 15.27 -19.22 -0.59
C LEU A 256 14.67 -20.46 0.09
N ALA A 257 14.74 -20.52 1.43
CA ALA A 257 14.10 -21.57 2.21
C ALA A 257 12.57 -21.52 2.09
N LEU A 258 11.97 -20.32 2.10
CA LEU A 258 10.54 -20.10 1.85
C LEU A 258 10.13 -20.70 0.51
N VAL A 259 10.88 -20.42 -0.56
CA VAL A 259 10.58 -20.97 -1.90
C VAL A 259 10.54 -22.49 -1.86
N ARG A 260 11.49 -23.13 -1.16
CA ARG A 260 11.50 -24.59 -1.03
C ARG A 260 10.28 -25.09 -0.25
N VAL A 261 9.97 -24.47 0.89
CA VAL A 261 8.86 -24.89 1.76
C VAL A 261 7.51 -24.76 1.05
N GLU A 262 7.20 -23.57 0.53
CA GLU A 262 5.89 -23.28 -0.12
C GLU A 262 5.67 -24.13 -1.39
N LEU A 263 6.74 -24.53 -2.09
CA LEU A 263 6.59 -25.46 -3.22
C LEU A 263 6.30 -26.91 -2.79
N THR A 264 6.69 -27.29 -1.57
CA THR A 264 6.56 -28.66 -1.05
C THR A 264 5.34 -28.91 -0.17
N VAL A 265 4.84 -27.88 0.54
CA VAL A 265 3.68 -28.00 1.43
C VAL A 265 2.39 -28.16 0.62
N GLU A 266 1.44 -28.93 1.15
CA GLU A 266 0.15 -29.20 0.49
C GLU A 266 -0.77 -27.97 0.45
N GLN A 267 -0.74 -27.16 1.52
CA GLN A 267 -1.52 -25.94 1.69
C GLN A 267 -0.58 -24.76 1.97
N PRO A 268 0.12 -24.26 0.94
CA PRO A 268 1.05 -23.13 1.08
C PRO A 268 0.30 -21.86 1.49
N MET A 269 0.93 -21.02 2.30
CA MET A 269 0.41 -19.69 2.60
C MET A 269 0.61 -18.75 1.40
N LEU A 270 1.68 -18.97 0.63
CA LEU A 270 1.99 -18.23 -0.59
C LEU A 270 2.10 -19.22 -1.75
N ASP A 271 1.10 -19.29 -2.63
CA ASP A 271 1.18 -20.19 -3.78
C ASP A 271 2.17 -19.68 -4.85
N LEU A 272 3.45 -20.00 -4.64
CA LEU A 272 4.54 -19.65 -5.54
C LEU A 272 4.45 -20.36 -6.90
N ARG A 273 3.59 -21.39 -7.04
CA ARG A 273 3.39 -22.09 -8.32
C ARG A 273 2.72 -21.17 -9.34
N LEU A 274 1.99 -20.15 -8.89
CA LEU A 274 1.45 -19.09 -9.74
C LEU A 274 2.55 -18.34 -10.52
N LEU A 275 3.77 -18.24 -9.99
CA LEU A 275 4.92 -17.66 -10.72
C LEU A 275 5.37 -18.54 -11.90
N GLY A 276 4.88 -19.79 -12.00
CA GLY A 276 5.02 -20.61 -13.19
C GLY A 276 4.27 -20.01 -14.39
N ASP A 277 3.12 -19.39 -14.16
CA ASP A 277 2.38 -18.65 -15.20
C ASP A 277 3.20 -17.46 -15.70
N ARG A 278 3.45 -17.46 -17.00
CA ARG A 278 4.32 -16.47 -17.64
C ARG A 278 3.75 -15.05 -17.51
N LEU A 279 2.44 -14.89 -17.62
CA LEU A 279 1.79 -13.58 -17.56
C LEU A 279 1.84 -13.04 -16.13
N PHE A 280 1.50 -13.87 -15.14
CA PHE A 280 1.57 -13.51 -13.73
C PHE A 280 3.00 -13.13 -13.31
N ARG A 281 4.00 -13.96 -13.67
CA ARG A 281 5.40 -13.69 -13.38
C ARG A 281 5.87 -12.37 -13.99
N GLN A 282 5.55 -12.13 -15.27
CA GLN A 282 5.93 -10.90 -15.95
C GLN A 282 5.24 -9.66 -15.34
N CYS A 283 3.96 -9.75 -14.98
CA CYS A 283 3.25 -8.65 -14.33
C CYS A 283 3.88 -8.31 -12.97
N ASN A 284 4.25 -9.29 -12.16
CA ASN A 284 4.92 -9.07 -10.87
C ASN A 284 6.30 -8.42 -11.03
N ILE A 285 7.14 -8.90 -11.95
CA ILE A 285 8.47 -8.30 -12.20
C ILE A 285 8.33 -6.84 -12.66
N VAL A 286 7.42 -6.58 -13.60
CA VAL A 286 7.19 -5.22 -14.10
C VAL A 286 6.60 -4.35 -13.00
N SER A 287 5.68 -4.87 -12.17
CA SER A 287 5.11 -4.16 -11.01
C SER A 287 6.19 -3.73 -10.02
N PHE A 288 7.08 -4.64 -9.67
CA PHE A 288 8.19 -4.39 -8.75
C PHE A 288 9.09 -3.25 -9.26
N LEU A 289 9.58 -3.35 -10.50
CA LEU A 289 10.46 -2.33 -11.10
C LEU A 289 9.75 -0.99 -11.29
N SER A 290 8.48 -1.01 -11.73
CA SER A 290 7.69 0.19 -11.95
C SER A 290 7.41 0.92 -10.63
N THR A 291 7.09 0.18 -9.57
CA THR A 291 6.82 0.73 -8.24
C THR A 291 8.09 1.32 -7.62
N MET A 292 9.24 0.68 -7.81
CA MET A 292 10.54 1.21 -7.36
C MET A 292 10.84 2.56 -8.01
N GLY A 293 10.73 2.65 -9.34
CA GLY A 293 10.89 3.91 -10.06
C GLY A 293 9.79 4.94 -9.72
N PHE A 294 8.58 4.46 -9.42
CA PHE A 294 7.44 5.28 -9.03
C PHE A 294 7.68 6.00 -7.70
N LEU A 295 7.96 5.23 -6.65
CA LEU A 295 8.19 5.71 -5.28
C LEU A 295 9.49 6.51 -5.16
N GLY A 296 10.57 6.10 -5.84
CA GLY A 296 11.85 6.81 -5.78
C GLY A 296 11.71 8.31 -6.11
N LEU A 297 11.09 8.64 -7.25
CA LEU A 297 10.89 10.05 -7.61
C LEU A 297 9.83 10.75 -6.74
N LEU A 298 8.86 10.00 -6.19
CA LEU A 298 7.83 10.55 -5.30
C LEU A 298 8.43 11.04 -3.97
N PHE A 299 9.54 10.45 -3.52
CA PHE A 299 10.33 10.91 -2.37
C PHE A 299 11.38 11.96 -2.74
N VAL A 300 12.12 11.74 -3.83
CA VAL A 300 13.21 12.64 -4.25
C VAL A 300 12.69 14.04 -4.61
N MET A 301 11.52 14.15 -5.25
CA MET A 301 11.01 15.45 -5.70
C MET A 301 10.62 16.39 -4.55
N PRO A 302 9.85 15.97 -3.53
CA PRO A 302 9.60 16.80 -2.36
C PRO A 302 10.89 17.22 -1.65
N LEU A 303 11.86 16.32 -1.51
CA LEU A 303 13.16 16.64 -0.91
C LEU A 303 13.92 17.70 -1.73
N TYR A 304 13.95 17.56 -3.07
CA TYR A 304 14.55 18.57 -3.94
C TYR A 304 13.87 19.94 -3.80
N LEU A 305 12.53 19.98 -3.79
CA LEU A 305 11.79 21.23 -3.66
C LEU A 305 11.99 21.90 -2.30
N GLN A 306 12.03 21.12 -1.22
CA GLN A 306 12.14 21.66 0.14
C GLN A 306 13.59 21.97 0.52
N LEU A 307 14.51 21.04 0.31
CA LEU A 307 15.91 21.18 0.76
C LEU A 307 16.76 22.02 -0.19
N LEU A 308 16.62 21.85 -1.51
CA LEU A 308 17.42 22.60 -2.48
C LEU A 308 16.76 23.90 -2.93
N ARG A 309 15.43 23.93 -3.10
CA ARG A 309 14.72 25.13 -3.56
C ARG A 309 14.06 25.96 -2.46
N GLY A 310 14.15 25.53 -1.20
CA GLY A 310 13.58 26.24 -0.06
C GLY A 310 12.05 26.43 -0.12
N GLN A 311 11.35 25.60 -0.89
CA GLN A 311 9.88 25.64 -0.95
C GLN A 311 9.29 25.14 0.37
N ASP A 312 8.17 25.72 0.78
CA ASP A 312 7.41 25.18 1.90
C ASP A 312 6.75 23.83 1.54
N ALA A 313 6.25 23.12 2.56
CA ALA A 313 5.62 21.81 2.38
C ALA A 313 4.40 21.87 1.45
N LEU A 314 3.59 22.94 1.54
CA LEU A 314 2.39 23.12 0.73
C LEU A 314 2.72 23.25 -0.75
N HIS A 315 3.67 24.13 -1.11
CA HIS A 315 4.11 24.34 -2.49
C HIS A 315 4.80 23.10 -3.05
N SER A 316 5.57 22.38 -2.22
CA SER A 316 6.15 21.08 -2.59
C SER A 316 5.06 20.08 -2.96
N GLY A 317 4.06 19.90 -2.10
CA GLY A 317 2.93 19.01 -2.34
C GLY A 317 2.11 19.40 -3.57
N LEU A 318 1.74 20.68 -3.70
CA LEU A 318 1.01 21.20 -4.87
C LEU A 318 1.79 21.05 -6.19
N THR A 319 3.12 20.97 -6.12
CA THR A 319 3.97 20.79 -7.30
C THR A 319 4.06 19.34 -7.74
N THR A 320 4.01 18.37 -6.81
CA THR A 320 4.03 16.93 -7.12
C THR A 320 2.63 16.34 -7.34
N PHE A 321 1.60 16.93 -6.74
CA PHE A 321 0.20 16.49 -6.83
C PHE A 321 -0.36 16.33 -8.26
N PRO A 322 0.03 17.12 -9.28
CA PRO A 322 -0.41 16.91 -10.67
C PRO A 322 -0.16 15.50 -11.21
N GLN A 323 0.84 14.79 -10.69
CA GLN A 323 1.06 13.39 -11.02
C GLN A 323 -0.15 12.50 -10.71
N ALA A 324 -0.84 12.74 -9.59
CA ALA A 324 -2.03 11.98 -9.21
C ALA A 324 -3.15 12.13 -10.25
N PHE A 325 -3.36 13.35 -10.74
CA PHE A 325 -4.31 13.62 -11.81
C PHE A 325 -3.91 12.94 -13.12
N GLY A 326 -2.62 12.99 -13.48
CA GLY A 326 -2.10 12.30 -14.65
C GLY A 326 -2.45 10.82 -14.63
N VAL A 327 -2.16 10.13 -13.52
CA VAL A 327 -2.47 8.71 -13.35
C VAL A 327 -3.98 8.46 -13.37
N LEU A 328 -4.78 9.26 -12.69
CA LEU A 328 -6.23 9.08 -12.63
C LEU A 328 -6.87 9.20 -14.02
N ILE A 329 -6.48 10.23 -14.78
CA ILE A 329 -6.96 10.49 -16.14
C ILE A 329 -6.56 9.34 -17.05
N SER A 330 -5.27 8.98 -17.12
CA SER A 330 -4.83 7.90 -18.02
C SER A 330 -5.39 6.55 -17.62
N SER A 331 -5.62 6.28 -16.34
CA SER A 331 -6.26 5.05 -15.85
C SER A 331 -7.66 4.86 -16.44
N GLN A 332 -8.45 5.93 -16.59
CA GLN A 332 -9.78 5.84 -17.23
C GLN A 332 -9.67 5.47 -18.71
N PHE A 333 -8.69 6.05 -19.41
CA PHE A 333 -8.46 5.75 -20.83
C PHE A 333 -7.84 4.36 -21.01
N ALA A 334 -6.91 3.96 -20.15
CA ALA A 334 -6.25 2.66 -20.18
C ALA A 334 -7.27 1.52 -20.05
N GLY A 335 -8.26 1.65 -19.15
CA GLY A 335 -9.33 0.66 -19.00
C GLY A 335 -10.17 0.48 -20.28
N ARG A 336 -10.51 1.58 -20.98
CA ARG A 336 -11.24 1.50 -22.26
C ARG A 336 -10.39 0.93 -23.39
N LEU A 337 -9.10 1.25 -23.38
CA LEU A 337 -8.17 0.86 -24.43
C LEU A 337 -7.64 -0.57 -24.24
N TYR A 338 -7.75 -1.11 -23.03
CA TYR A 338 -7.34 -2.46 -22.65
C TYR A 338 -7.91 -3.52 -23.61
N ALA A 339 -9.20 -3.46 -23.90
CA ALA A 339 -9.88 -4.43 -24.76
C ALA A 339 -9.44 -4.36 -26.24
N ARG A 340 -8.92 -3.21 -26.70
CA ARG A 340 -8.54 -2.99 -28.11
C ARG A 340 -7.05 -3.23 -28.37
N ILE A 341 -6.19 -2.75 -27.48
CA ILE A 341 -4.73 -2.75 -27.67
C ILE A 341 -4.06 -3.89 -26.89
N GLY A 342 -4.73 -4.40 -25.86
CA GLY A 342 -4.21 -5.44 -24.98
C GLY A 342 -3.23 -4.91 -23.92
N PRO A 343 -3.01 -5.68 -22.83
CA PRO A 343 -2.23 -5.25 -21.67
C PRO A 343 -0.78 -4.93 -22.00
N ARG A 344 -0.11 -5.82 -22.76
CA ARG A 344 1.34 -5.72 -23.03
C ARG A 344 1.72 -4.39 -23.68
N ARG A 345 1.00 -3.99 -24.73
CA ARG A 345 1.30 -2.76 -25.48
C ARG A 345 1.03 -1.50 -24.66
N LEU A 346 -0.04 -1.49 -23.86
CA LEU A 346 -0.34 -0.39 -22.95
C LEU A 346 0.73 -0.23 -21.88
N MET A 347 1.13 -1.34 -21.24
CA MET A 347 2.18 -1.32 -20.23
C MET A 347 3.52 -0.87 -20.81
N SER A 348 3.93 -1.44 -21.95
CA SER A 348 5.19 -1.05 -22.59
C SER A 348 5.20 0.42 -23.02
N GLY A 349 4.10 0.91 -23.61
CA GLY A 349 3.98 2.31 -24.02
C GLY A 349 3.99 3.27 -22.82
N GLY A 350 3.23 2.94 -21.76
CA GLY A 350 3.18 3.71 -20.53
C GLY A 350 4.54 3.79 -19.84
N LEU A 351 5.23 2.66 -19.68
CA LEU A 351 6.55 2.63 -19.03
C LEU A 351 7.63 3.30 -19.89
N PHE A 352 7.61 3.10 -21.21
CA PHE A 352 8.55 3.80 -22.10
C PHE A 352 8.37 5.32 -22.05
N GLY A 353 7.12 5.79 -22.11
CA GLY A 353 6.81 7.22 -21.93
C GLY A 353 7.23 7.73 -20.55
N ALA A 354 6.98 6.96 -19.49
CA ALA A 354 7.39 7.33 -18.14
C ALA A 354 8.91 7.44 -18.03
N SER A 355 9.67 6.53 -18.64
CA SER A 355 11.14 6.61 -18.69
C SER A 355 11.64 7.85 -19.42
N ILE A 356 11.03 8.22 -20.56
CA ILE A 356 11.37 9.46 -21.27
C ILE A 356 11.13 10.68 -20.39
N VAL A 357 9.97 10.75 -19.74
CA VAL A 357 9.64 11.86 -18.84
C VAL A 357 10.57 11.88 -17.63
N ILE A 358 10.95 10.73 -17.08
CA ILE A 358 11.94 10.65 -15.99
C ILE A 358 13.30 11.19 -16.45
N MET A 359 13.73 10.90 -17.68
CA MET A 359 15.00 11.44 -18.21
C MET A 359 15.01 12.97 -18.30
N THR A 360 13.85 13.62 -18.52
CA THR A 360 13.79 15.09 -18.50
C THR A 360 14.05 15.68 -17.12
N PHE A 361 13.98 14.90 -16.03
CA PHE A 361 14.34 15.41 -14.70
C PHE A 361 15.85 15.67 -14.54
N ILE A 362 16.69 15.10 -15.40
CA ILE A 362 18.14 15.36 -15.38
C ILE A 362 18.45 16.83 -15.73
N THR A 363 17.57 17.49 -16.47
CA THR A 363 17.73 18.90 -16.85
C THR A 363 17.18 19.87 -15.80
N LEU A 364 16.74 19.40 -14.64
CA LEU A 364 16.23 20.28 -13.58
C LEU A 364 17.37 21.01 -12.88
N ASP A 365 17.29 22.33 -12.91
CA ASP A 365 18.12 23.22 -12.10
C ASP A 365 17.26 24.01 -11.08
N GLN A 366 17.89 24.65 -10.10
CA GLN A 366 17.24 25.41 -9.02
C GLN A 366 16.36 26.57 -9.53
N ASP A 367 16.63 27.06 -10.74
CA ASP A 367 15.86 28.14 -11.39
C ASP A 367 14.70 27.63 -12.25
N THR A 368 14.54 26.31 -12.41
CA THR A 368 13.49 25.75 -13.25
C THR A 368 12.10 26.20 -12.79
N SER A 369 11.26 26.64 -13.72
CA SER A 369 9.88 27.03 -13.40
C SER A 369 9.11 25.89 -12.73
N LEU A 370 8.42 26.19 -11.61
CA LEU A 370 7.57 25.23 -10.92
C LEU A 370 6.46 24.69 -11.83
N TRP A 371 5.99 25.47 -12.80
CA TRP A 371 5.02 25.00 -13.79
C TRP A 371 5.58 23.93 -14.71
N SER A 372 6.85 24.02 -15.11
CA SER A 372 7.51 22.97 -15.87
C SER A 372 7.59 21.68 -15.05
N ILE A 373 7.94 21.77 -13.78
CA ILE A 373 7.99 20.60 -12.87
C ILE A 373 6.59 19.98 -12.72
N ARG A 374 5.55 20.80 -12.53
CA ARG A 374 4.14 20.33 -12.48
C ARG A 374 3.73 19.60 -13.75
N LEU A 375 4.12 20.13 -14.91
CA LEU A 375 3.83 19.49 -16.20
C LEU A 375 4.57 18.17 -16.36
N MET A 376 5.84 18.10 -15.96
CA MET A 376 6.61 16.84 -15.96
C MET A 376 6.02 15.80 -15.00
N MET A 377 5.62 16.22 -13.79
CA MET A 377 4.92 15.37 -12.83
C MET A 377 3.60 14.84 -13.40
N PHE A 378 2.79 15.71 -14.00
CA PHE A 378 1.55 15.34 -14.67
C PHE A 378 1.78 14.35 -15.82
N ALA A 379 2.74 14.64 -16.70
CA ALA A 379 3.08 13.79 -17.85
C ALA A 379 3.56 12.41 -17.39
N ARG A 380 4.41 12.35 -16.36
CA ARG A 380 4.85 11.09 -15.74
C ARG A 380 3.67 10.28 -15.21
N GLY A 381 2.76 10.94 -14.50
CA GLY A 381 1.54 10.31 -14.00
C GLY A 381 0.70 9.74 -15.13
N LEU A 382 0.52 10.51 -16.20
CA LEU A 382 -0.22 10.12 -17.39
C LEU A 382 0.38 8.85 -18.01
N CYS A 383 1.70 8.78 -18.15
CA CYS A 383 2.40 7.58 -18.61
C CYS A 383 2.23 6.38 -17.65
N MET A 384 2.38 6.58 -16.34
CA MET A 384 2.29 5.51 -15.34
C MET A 384 0.89 4.89 -15.23
N GLY A 385 -0.19 5.65 -15.40
CA GLY A 385 -1.54 5.09 -15.35
C GLY A 385 -1.86 4.11 -16.51
N PHE A 386 -1.17 4.24 -17.66
CA PHE A 386 -1.23 3.23 -18.73
C PHE A 386 -0.49 1.92 -18.38
N ALA A 387 0.37 1.93 -17.37
CA ALA A 387 1.03 0.73 -16.86
C ALA A 387 0.24 0.09 -15.71
N PHE A 388 -0.17 0.86 -14.71
CA PHE A 388 -0.76 0.30 -13.48
C PHE A 388 -2.10 -0.40 -13.66
N VAL A 389 -3.04 0.18 -14.42
CA VAL A 389 -4.37 -0.43 -14.62
C VAL A 389 -4.28 -1.75 -15.40
N PRO A 390 -3.61 -1.80 -16.57
CA PRO A 390 -3.52 -3.04 -17.32
C PRO A 390 -2.71 -4.11 -16.59
N MET A 391 -1.71 -3.72 -15.82
CA MET A 391 -0.88 -4.64 -15.02
C MET A 391 -1.71 -5.36 -13.94
N GLN A 392 -2.49 -4.63 -13.16
CA GLN A 392 -3.38 -5.24 -12.17
C GLN A 392 -4.42 -6.14 -12.84
N ALA A 393 -5.04 -5.67 -13.93
CA ALA A 393 -6.04 -6.47 -14.63
C ALA A 393 -5.42 -7.76 -15.20
N ALA A 394 -4.28 -7.66 -15.88
CA ALA A 394 -3.63 -8.79 -16.55
C ALA A 394 -3.14 -9.86 -15.55
N ALA A 395 -2.63 -9.45 -14.38
CA ALA A 395 -2.13 -10.38 -13.37
C ALA A 395 -3.18 -11.42 -12.94
N TYR A 396 -4.46 -11.04 -12.92
CA TYR A 396 -5.56 -11.92 -12.47
C TYR A 396 -6.39 -12.51 -13.61
N THR A 397 -6.01 -12.32 -14.88
CA THR A 397 -6.81 -12.85 -16.00
C THR A 397 -6.72 -14.37 -16.16
N THR A 398 -5.59 -14.98 -15.80
CA THR A 398 -5.33 -16.42 -15.96
C THR A 398 -5.43 -17.20 -14.64
N ILE A 399 -5.68 -16.51 -13.52
CA ILE A 399 -5.75 -17.10 -12.18
C ILE A 399 -7.21 -17.42 -11.84
N ARG A 400 -7.45 -18.62 -11.29
CA ARG A 400 -8.80 -19.04 -10.89
C ARG A 400 -9.20 -18.32 -9.61
N PRO A 401 -10.50 -18.07 -9.36
CA PRO A 401 -10.94 -17.37 -8.14
C PRO A 401 -10.58 -18.04 -6.81
N ALA A 402 -10.19 -19.32 -6.84
CA ALA A 402 -9.82 -20.11 -5.66
C ALA A 402 -8.30 -20.17 -5.42
N ASP A 403 -7.50 -19.62 -6.35
CA ASP A 403 -6.05 -19.48 -6.27
C ASP A 403 -5.71 -17.98 -6.05
#